data_AF-A0A1N7Q6B9-F1
#
_entry.id   AF-A0A1N7Q6B9-F1
#
_cell.length_a   1.000
_cell.length_b   1.000
_cell.length_c   1.000
_cell.angle_alpha   90.00
_cell.angle_beta   90.00
_cell.angle_gamma   90.00
#
_symmetry.space_group_name_H-M   'P 1'
#
loop_
_entity.id
_entity.type
_entity.pdbx_description
1 polymer ?
#
loop_
_entity_poly.entity_id
_entity_poly.type
_entity_poly.pdbx_seq_one_letter_code
_entity_poly.pdbx_strand_id
1 'polypeptide(L)'
;MLKIAIAAGVITIGGLVYYTGFGGMQSLKASVEPTHATQTMPAPEYTTEELAAMSPDQLIQMQKDALASAKASASDVEELERIERRPDFVSPAEWMMLQAVAAKKANPQTELLRLVNLLRFNKQLEALDKTSDSDERNVLIEAVLAQLPKRIENQEMSVEKAQSIQLKLISQIYSDDDDVRARAAKEARRIGAEFTIKAS
;
A
#
# COMPACT_ATOMS: atom_id res chain seq x y z
N MET A 1 31.59 49.79 -38.89
CA MET A 1 32.24 48.62 -39.52
C MET A 1 31.32 47.41 -39.27
N LEU A 2 30.40 47.09 -40.19
CA LEU A 2 30.43 45.98 -41.17
C LEU A 2 30.39 44.58 -40.48
N LYS A 3 29.20 43.96 -40.29
CA LYS A 3 28.53 42.85 -41.05
C LYS A 3 29.32 41.51 -41.05
N ILE A 4 28.81 40.26 -41.06
CA ILE A 4 27.53 39.51 -41.03
C ILE A 4 27.90 37.98 -41.10
N ALA A 5 26.99 37.08 -40.67
CA ALA A 5 26.75 35.64 -41.06
C ALA A 5 27.80 34.55 -40.75
N ILE A 6 27.48 33.34 -40.22
CA ILE A 6 26.54 32.23 -40.57
C ILE A 6 26.92 31.42 -41.83
N ALA A 7 27.20 30.12 -41.66
CA ALA A 7 26.73 28.95 -42.48
C ALA A 7 27.46 27.68 -41.97
N ALA A 8 26.81 26.62 -41.46
CA ALA A 8 25.95 25.62 -42.12
C ALA A 8 26.68 24.81 -43.21
N GLY A 9 26.92 23.52 -42.93
CA GLY A 9 27.45 22.54 -43.88
C GLY A 9 26.71 21.21 -43.75
N VAL A 10 25.87 20.92 -44.74
CA VAL A 10 25.05 19.72 -44.94
C VAL A 10 25.91 18.61 -45.57
N ILE A 11 25.73 17.35 -45.14
CA ILE A 11 26.24 16.18 -45.87
C ILE A 11 25.06 15.43 -46.48
N THR A 12 25.06 15.36 -47.81
CA THR A 12 24.17 14.57 -48.68
C THR A 12 24.91 13.35 -49.22
N ILE A 13 24.32 12.15 -49.08
CA ILE A 13 24.51 10.97 -49.95
C ILE A 13 23.16 10.21 -49.83
N GLY A 14 22.38 9.87 -50.84
CA GLY A 14 22.66 9.49 -52.22
C GLY A 14 22.15 8.05 -52.40
N GLY A 15 21.03 7.84 -53.09
CA GLY A 15 20.51 6.49 -53.40
C GLY A 15 19.09 6.52 -53.97
N LEU A 16 18.97 6.20 -55.26
CA LEU A 16 17.77 6.33 -56.09
C LEU A 16 17.50 4.96 -56.74
N VAL A 17 16.30 4.39 -56.58
CA VAL A 17 15.73 3.36 -57.47
C VAL A 17 14.23 3.58 -57.60
N TYR A 18 13.77 3.67 -58.85
CA TYR A 18 12.36 3.75 -59.30
C TYR A 18 11.79 2.34 -59.54
N TYR A 19 10.56 2.04 -59.08
CA TYR A 19 9.43 1.65 -59.95
C TYR A 19 8.11 1.55 -59.17
N THR A 20 7.03 1.47 -59.94
CA THR A 20 5.66 2.00 -59.74
C THR A 20 4.67 1.09 -59.00
N GLY A 21 3.72 1.70 -58.28
CA GLY A 21 2.46 1.07 -57.86
C GLY A 21 1.57 2.03 -57.05
N PHE A 22 0.50 2.53 -57.68
CA PHE A 22 -0.54 3.35 -57.06
C PHE A 22 -1.46 2.47 -56.19
N GLY A 23 -1.72 2.87 -54.94
CA GLY A 23 -2.72 2.23 -54.07
C GLY A 23 -2.56 2.73 -52.63
N GLY A 24 -3.45 3.63 -52.21
CA GLY A 24 -3.26 4.46 -51.02
C GLY A 24 -3.23 3.71 -49.69
N MET A 25 -2.57 4.33 -48.70
CA MET A 25 -3.13 4.58 -47.38
C MET A 25 -2.17 5.47 -46.58
N GLN A 26 -2.72 6.59 -46.14
CA GLN A 26 -2.43 7.36 -44.93
C GLN A 26 -1.06 7.19 -44.26
N SER A 27 -0.34 8.31 -44.25
CA SER A 27 0.74 8.63 -43.32
C SER A 27 0.34 8.37 -41.87
N LEU A 28 0.89 7.32 -41.25
CA LEU A 28 1.04 7.25 -39.81
C LEU A 28 2.50 7.55 -39.46
N LYS A 29 2.77 8.82 -39.19
CA LYS A 29 3.89 9.18 -38.30
C LYS A 29 3.54 8.61 -36.93
N ALA A 30 4.08 7.45 -36.59
CA ALA A 30 4.10 6.96 -35.23
C ALA A 30 5.04 7.87 -34.41
N SER A 31 4.51 8.99 -33.95
CA SER A 31 5.06 9.71 -32.81
C SER A 31 4.76 8.86 -31.59
N VAL A 32 5.71 8.02 -31.20
CA VAL A 32 5.65 7.32 -29.93
C VAL A 32 5.93 8.37 -28.84
N GLU A 33 4.86 9.02 -28.38
CA GLU A 33 4.90 9.70 -27.08
C GLU A 33 5.16 8.63 -26.00
N PRO A 34 6.10 8.84 -25.07
CA PRO A 34 6.22 7.97 -23.92
C PRO A 34 5.00 8.22 -23.03
N THR A 35 4.00 7.34 -23.11
CA THR A 35 2.91 7.30 -22.14
C THR A 35 3.45 6.79 -20.80
N HIS A 36 4.14 7.65 -20.06
CA HIS A 36 4.18 7.51 -18.62
C HIS A 36 2.80 7.94 -18.12
N ALA A 37 1.92 6.97 -17.91
CA ALA A 37 0.71 7.20 -17.13
C ALA A 37 1.15 7.57 -15.71
N THR A 38 1.34 8.85 -15.45
CA THR A 38 1.51 9.38 -14.11
C THR A 38 0.19 9.12 -13.38
N GLN A 39 0.10 8.02 -12.63
CA GLN A 39 -1.03 7.78 -11.76
C GLN A 39 -0.95 8.81 -10.63
N THR A 40 -1.65 9.92 -10.80
CA THR A 40 -1.72 11.01 -9.83
C THR A 40 -2.29 10.48 -8.52
N MET A 41 -1.69 10.86 -7.39
CA MET A 41 -2.22 10.54 -6.07
C MET A 41 -3.67 11.03 -5.94
N PRO A 42 -4.57 10.25 -5.34
CA PRO A 42 -5.96 10.67 -5.10
C PRO A 42 -6.01 11.94 -4.24
N ALA A 43 -6.78 12.94 -4.68
CA ALA A 43 -6.94 14.20 -3.96
C ALA A 43 -7.59 13.98 -2.58
N PRO A 44 -7.21 14.76 -1.55
CA PRO A 44 -7.88 14.71 -0.25
C PRO A 44 -9.29 15.29 -0.34
N GLU A 45 -10.22 14.71 0.42
CA GLU A 45 -11.62 15.15 0.52
C GLU A 45 -11.77 16.46 1.32
N TYR A 46 -10.82 16.73 2.22
CA TYR A 46 -10.78 17.91 3.08
C TYR A 46 -9.43 18.60 2.94
N THR A 47 -9.43 19.92 3.04
CA THR A 47 -8.23 20.76 3.18
C THR A 47 -7.74 20.81 4.64
N THR A 48 -6.51 21.30 4.83
CA THR A 48 -5.94 21.46 6.17
C THR A 48 -6.74 22.45 7.00
N GLU A 49 -7.16 23.54 6.36
CA GLU A 49 -7.93 24.63 6.97
C GLU A 49 -9.32 24.16 7.38
N GLU A 50 -9.98 23.34 6.56
CA GLU A 50 -11.28 22.75 6.89
C GLU A 50 -11.20 21.81 8.09
N LEU A 51 -10.20 20.91 8.13
CA LEU A 51 -10.00 20.03 9.28
C LEU A 51 -9.63 20.80 10.56
N ALA A 52 -8.81 21.85 10.43
CA ALA A 52 -8.42 22.70 11.56
C ALA A 52 -9.59 23.51 12.13
N ALA A 53 -10.62 23.79 11.32
CA ALA A 53 -11.83 24.49 11.75
C ALA A 53 -12.87 23.56 12.41
N MET A 54 -12.72 22.23 12.32
CA MET A 54 -13.63 21.29 12.96
C MET A 54 -13.47 21.27 14.47
N SER A 55 -14.55 20.95 15.19
CA SER A 55 -14.46 20.78 16.64
C SER A 55 -13.64 19.52 16.99
N PRO A 56 -13.00 19.48 18.17
CA PRO A 56 -12.32 18.28 18.65
C PRO A 56 -13.24 17.05 18.66
N ASP A 57 -14.50 17.22 19.04
CA ASP A 57 -15.48 16.11 19.09
C ASP A 57 -15.77 15.54 17.70
N GLN A 58 -15.86 16.39 16.67
CA GLN A 58 -16.04 15.95 15.28
C GLN A 58 -14.84 15.14 14.80
N LEU A 59 -13.61 15.60 15.07
CA LEU A 59 -12.40 14.89 14.69
C LEU A 59 -12.27 13.54 15.42
N ILE A 60 -12.61 13.51 16.71
CA ILE A 60 -12.67 12.28 17.51
C ILE A 60 -13.70 11.32 16.93
N GLN A 61 -14.87 11.81 16.52
CA GLN A 61 -15.90 10.98 15.91
C GLN A 61 -15.41 10.35 14.60
N MET A 62 -14.76 11.13 13.73
CA MET A 62 -14.16 10.60 12.49
C MET A 62 -13.10 9.51 12.76
N GLN A 63 -12.28 9.68 13.81
CA GLN A 63 -11.32 8.65 14.22
C GLN A 63 -12.02 7.37 14.69
N LYS A 64 -13.12 7.50 15.46
CA LYS A 64 -13.93 6.37 15.93
C LYS A 64 -14.60 5.65 14.76
N ASP A 65 -15.15 6.38 13.80
CA ASP A 65 -15.79 5.81 12.62
C ASP A 65 -14.76 5.05 11.76
N ALA A 66 -13.55 5.61 11.58
CA ALA A 66 -12.47 4.93 10.88
C ALA A 66 -12.03 3.65 11.60
N LEU A 67 -11.94 3.66 12.94
CA LEU A 67 -11.65 2.46 13.73
C LEU A 67 -12.76 1.41 13.58
N ALA A 68 -14.03 1.83 13.62
CA ALA A 68 -15.18 0.94 13.42
C ALA A 68 -15.17 0.30 12.03
N SER A 69 -14.84 1.06 10.98
CA SER A 69 -14.67 0.55 9.62
C SER A 69 -13.50 -0.44 9.52
N ALA A 70 -12.36 -0.18 10.17
CA ALA A 70 -11.23 -1.11 10.20
C ALA A 70 -11.64 -2.46 10.82
N LYS A 71 -12.39 -2.40 11.91
CA LYS A 71 -12.96 -3.55 12.62
C LYS A 71 -13.97 -4.31 11.76
N ALA A 72 -14.90 -3.62 11.13
CA ALA A 72 -15.88 -4.22 10.23
C ALA A 72 -15.22 -4.91 9.02
N SER A 73 -14.08 -4.40 8.55
CA SER A 73 -13.31 -5.00 7.47
C SER A 73 -12.46 -6.22 7.90
N ALA A 74 -12.47 -6.64 9.17
CA ALA A 74 -11.59 -7.71 9.64
C ALA A 74 -11.90 -9.10 9.03
N SER A 75 -13.10 -9.29 8.48
CA SER A 75 -13.43 -10.50 7.72
C SER A 75 -12.74 -10.59 6.36
N ASP A 76 -12.31 -9.45 5.81
CA ASP A 76 -11.53 -9.38 4.58
C ASP A 76 -10.04 -9.35 4.92
N VAL A 77 -9.39 -10.50 4.93
CA VAL A 77 -8.00 -10.64 5.38
C VAL A 77 -6.97 -10.24 4.31
N GLU A 78 -7.41 -9.96 3.09
CA GLU A 78 -6.53 -9.59 2.00
C GLU A 78 -6.08 -8.13 2.14
N GLU A 79 -4.85 -7.87 1.72
CA GLU A 79 -4.34 -6.50 1.67
C GLU A 79 -4.93 -5.75 0.47
N LEU A 80 -5.06 -4.44 0.60
CA LEU A 80 -5.35 -3.63 -0.57
C LEU A 80 -4.18 -3.76 -1.55
N GLU A 81 -4.51 -3.98 -2.82
CA GLU A 81 -3.54 -4.01 -3.92
C GLU A 81 -3.40 -2.65 -4.62
N ARG A 82 -4.41 -1.79 -4.49
CA ARG A 82 -4.46 -0.45 -5.10
C ARG A 82 -5.30 0.49 -4.25
N ILE A 83 -5.04 1.80 -4.37
CA ILE A 83 -5.85 2.84 -3.75
C ILE A 83 -6.40 3.77 -4.80
N GLU A 84 -7.73 3.80 -4.93
CA GLU A 84 -8.44 4.72 -5.82
C GLU A 84 -8.95 5.97 -5.10
N ARG A 85 -9.29 5.81 -3.81
CA ARG A 85 -9.82 6.84 -2.93
C ARG A 85 -9.41 6.54 -1.49
N ARG A 86 -9.56 7.50 -0.58
CA ARG A 86 -9.41 7.28 0.86
C ARG A 86 -10.29 6.08 1.29
N PRO A 87 -9.72 5.01 1.88
CA PRO A 87 -10.51 3.93 2.44
C PRO A 87 -11.27 4.40 3.69
N ASP A 88 -12.44 3.83 3.94
CA ASP A 88 -13.34 4.27 5.02
C ASP A 88 -12.74 4.00 6.42
N PHE A 89 -11.77 3.09 6.51
CA PHE A 89 -11.00 2.81 7.72
C PHE A 89 -9.83 3.78 7.97
N VAL A 90 -9.62 4.78 7.10
CA VAL A 90 -8.62 5.83 7.25
C VAL A 90 -9.35 7.15 7.43
N SER A 91 -9.16 7.87 8.53
CA SER A 91 -9.84 9.16 8.69
C SER A 91 -9.30 10.24 7.73
N PRO A 92 -10.02 11.35 7.54
CA PRO A 92 -9.52 12.47 6.74
C PRO A 92 -8.15 12.99 7.19
N ALA A 93 -7.94 13.16 8.50
CA ALA A 93 -6.68 13.66 9.04
C ALA A 93 -5.53 12.64 8.84
N GLU A 94 -5.80 11.35 9.09
CA GLU A 94 -4.84 10.28 8.84
C GLU A 94 -4.47 10.23 7.35
N TRP A 95 -5.46 10.36 6.47
CA TRP A 95 -5.27 10.33 5.02
C TRP A 95 -4.31 11.42 4.53
N MET A 96 -4.51 12.66 5.00
CA MET A 96 -3.60 13.77 4.66
C MET A 96 -2.17 13.49 5.15
N MET A 97 -2.03 12.98 6.38
CA MET A 97 -0.72 12.64 6.93
C MET A 97 -0.05 11.52 6.11
N LEU A 98 -0.77 10.45 5.78
CA LEU A 98 -0.24 9.34 4.98
C LEU A 98 0.20 9.80 3.60
N GLN A 99 -0.59 10.63 2.92
CA GLN A 99 -0.22 11.22 1.64
C GLN A 99 1.05 12.09 1.75
N ALA A 100 1.13 12.94 2.78
CA ALA A 100 2.29 13.81 2.99
C ALA A 100 3.58 13.04 3.29
N VAL A 101 3.49 11.91 4.00
CA VAL A 101 4.63 11.01 4.24
C VAL A 101 5.01 10.27 2.95
N ALA A 102 4.02 9.73 2.24
CA ALA A 102 4.23 8.97 1.01
C ALA A 102 4.87 9.81 -0.11
N ALA A 103 4.45 11.07 -0.26
CA ALA A 103 4.98 12.01 -1.25
C ALA A 103 6.50 12.25 -1.13
N LYS A 104 7.12 11.92 0.00
CA LYS A 104 8.57 12.08 0.24
C LYS A 104 9.40 10.88 -0.22
N LYS A 105 8.77 9.80 -0.70
CA LYS A 105 9.46 8.59 -1.18
C LYS A 105 9.63 8.61 -2.70
N ALA A 106 10.59 7.80 -3.17
CA ALA A 106 10.85 7.65 -4.60
C ALA A 106 9.64 7.10 -5.39
N ASN A 107 8.82 6.25 -4.74
CA ASN A 107 7.57 5.74 -5.29
C ASN A 107 6.42 6.04 -4.30
N PRO A 108 5.78 7.23 -4.41
CA PRO A 108 4.74 7.66 -3.48
C PRO A 108 3.52 6.75 -3.43
N GLN A 109 3.06 6.22 -4.55
CA GLN A 109 1.86 5.40 -4.62
C GLN A 109 2.06 4.06 -3.91
N THR A 110 3.20 3.41 -4.16
CA THR A 110 3.56 2.17 -3.46
C THR A 110 3.74 2.41 -1.97
N GLU A 111 4.35 3.54 -1.57
CA GLU A 111 4.47 3.89 -0.15
C GLU A 111 3.12 4.15 0.50
N LEU A 112 2.21 4.87 -0.17
CA LEU A 112 0.87 5.14 0.33
C LEU A 112 0.12 3.82 0.56
N LEU A 113 0.16 2.90 -0.40
CA LEU A 113 -0.46 1.58 -0.29
C LEU A 113 0.06 0.83 0.94
N ARG A 114 1.38 0.78 1.09
CA ARG A 114 2.04 0.14 2.23
C ARG A 114 1.57 0.74 3.56
N LEU A 115 1.57 2.07 3.66
CA LEU A 115 1.19 2.80 4.87
C LEU A 115 -0.30 2.64 5.22
N VAL A 116 -1.18 2.59 4.22
CA VAL A 116 -2.63 2.35 4.43
C VAL A 116 -2.87 0.95 4.96
N ASN A 117 -2.22 -0.08 4.38
CA ASN A 117 -2.32 -1.44 4.90
C ASN A 117 -1.73 -1.55 6.32
N LEU A 118 -0.63 -0.84 6.61
CA LEU A 118 -0.06 -0.76 7.96
C LEU A 118 -1.03 -0.10 8.95
N LEU A 119 -1.72 0.97 8.54
CA LEU A 119 -2.70 1.63 9.38
C LEU A 119 -3.89 0.71 9.68
N ARG A 120 -4.39 -0.03 8.68
CA ARG A 120 -5.46 -1.02 8.86
C ARG A 120 -5.07 -2.08 9.90
N PHE A 121 -3.87 -2.66 9.75
CA PHE A 121 -3.30 -3.59 10.71
C PHE A 121 -3.28 -3.03 12.14
N ASN A 122 -2.78 -1.80 12.32
CA ASN A 122 -2.70 -1.17 13.64
C ASN A 122 -4.09 -0.91 14.24
N LYS A 123 -5.07 -0.48 13.44
CA LYS A 123 -6.44 -0.28 13.91
C LYS A 123 -7.12 -1.59 14.30
N GLN A 124 -6.83 -2.68 13.61
CA GLN A 124 -7.35 -4.00 13.97
C GLN A 124 -6.72 -4.54 15.25
N LEU A 125 -5.42 -4.30 15.47
CA LEU A 125 -4.78 -4.55 16.78
C LEU A 125 -5.43 -3.73 17.90
N GLU A 126 -5.69 -2.44 17.66
CA GLU A 126 -6.36 -1.57 18.63
C GLU A 126 -7.80 -2.05 18.92
N ALA A 127 -8.54 -2.45 17.89
CA ALA A 127 -9.88 -2.99 18.03
C ALA A 127 -9.87 -4.30 18.83
N LEU A 128 -8.86 -5.15 18.61
CA LEU A 128 -8.67 -6.41 19.31
C LEU A 128 -8.44 -6.20 20.81
N ASP A 129 -7.63 -5.22 21.19
CA ASP A 129 -7.39 -4.89 22.61
C ASP A 129 -8.64 -4.29 23.29
N LYS A 130 -9.59 -3.73 22.51
CA LYS A 130 -10.82 -3.09 23.01
C LYS A 130 -12.05 -3.99 23.01
N THR A 131 -12.07 -5.05 22.21
CA THR A 131 -13.28 -5.85 22.02
C THR A 131 -13.54 -6.78 23.20
N SER A 132 -14.79 -6.79 23.68
CA SER A 132 -15.27 -7.75 24.68
C SER A 132 -15.91 -8.98 24.04
N ASP A 133 -16.37 -8.88 22.80
CA ASP A 133 -17.09 -9.93 22.08
C ASP A 133 -16.13 -11.04 21.62
N SER A 134 -16.48 -12.31 21.87
CA SER A 134 -15.63 -13.46 21.55
C SER A 134 -15.53 -13.73 20.05
N ASP A 135 -16.63 -13.57 19.32
CA ASP A 135 -16.67 -13.89 17.91
C ASP A 135 -15.92 -12.80 17.12
N GLU A 136 -16.14 -11.54 17.49
CA GLU A 136 -15.38 -10.40 16.97
C GLU A 136 -13.89 -10.52 17.27
N ARG A 137 -13.53 -10.94 18.50
CA ARG A 137 -12.13 -11.18 18.88
C ARG A 137 -11.47 -12.22 17.97
N ASN A 138 -12.15 -13.33 17.71
CA ASN A 138 -11.62 -14.40 16.86
C ASN A 138 -11.38 -13.91 15.43
N VAL A 139 -12.34 -13.16 14.86
CA VAL A 139 -12.19 -12.57 13.51
C VAL A 139 -11.01 -11.59 13.47
N LEU A 140 -10.87 -10.73 14.47
CA LEU A 140 -9.75 -9.78 14.55
C LEU A 140 -8.39 -10.48 14.71
N ILE A 141 -8.32 -11.55 15.50
CA ILE A 141 -7.08 -12.33 15.64
C ILE A 141 -6.69 -12.92 14.29
N GLU A 142 -7.61 -13.57 13.57
CA GLU A 142 -7.30 -14.17 12.27
C GLU A 142 -6.85 -13.10 11.26
N ALA A 143 -7.50 -11.93 11.25
CA ALA A 143 -7.10 -10.79 10.41
C ALA A 143 -5.68 -10.30 10.72
N VAL A 144 -5.34 -10.15 12.00
CA VAL A 144 -4.01 -9.71 12.44
C VAL A 144 -2.95 -10.75 12.08
N LEU A 145 -3.19 -12.03 12.36
CA LEU A 145 -2.28 -13.13 12.03
C LEU A 145 -2.00 -13.20 10.52
N ALA A 146 -3.04 -13.00 9.69
CA ALA A 146 -2.92 -13.05 8.24
C ALA A 146 -1.98 -11.97 7.67
N GLN A 147 -1.92 -10.80 8.30
CA GLN A 147 -1.13 -9.65 7.82
C GLN A 147 0.33 -9.65 8.31
N LEU A 148 0.66 -10.40 9.37
CA LEU A 148 2.02 -10.41 9.95
C LEU A 148 3.15 -10.68 8.96
N PRO A 149 3.04 -11.66 8.02
CA PRO A 149 4.11 -11.92 7.05
C PRO A 149 4.47 -10.67 6.23
N LYS A 150 3.46 -9.89 5.82
CA LYS A 150 3.70 -8.70 5.00
C LYS A 150 4.31 -7.56 5.81
N ARG A 151 3.96 -7.42 7.10
CA ARG A 151 4.60 -6.45 8.01
C ARG A 151 6.10 -6.71 8.15
N ILE A 152 6.50 -7.98 8.16
CA ILE A 152 7.92 -8.38 8.20
C ILE A 152 8.60 -8.13 6.86
N GLU A 153 7.98 -8.54 5.75
CA GLU A 153 8.50 -8.31 4.40
C GLU A 153 8.76 -6.81 4.14
N ASN A 154 7.86 -5.95 4.63
CA ASN A 154 7.96 -4.50 4.53
C ASN A 154 8.89 -3.87 5.59
N GLN A 155 9.55 -4.65 6.45
CA GLN A 155 10.45 -4.20 7.52
C GLN A 155 9.76 -3.29 8.57
N GLU A 156 8.45 -3.43 8.75
CA GLU A 156 7.67 -2.68 9.74
C GLU A 156 7.64 -3.41 11.09
N MET A 157 8.04 -4.68 11.11
CA MET A 157 8.07 -5.53 12.29
C MET A 157 9.20 -6.56 12.17
N SER A 158 9.87 -6.86 13.30
CA SER A 158 10.83 -7.96 13.36
C SER A 158 10.12 -9.32 13.49
N VAL A 159 10.80 -10.39 13.10
CA VAL A 159 10.28 -11.76 13.21
C VAL A 159 9.97 -12.11 14.66
N GLU A 160 10.82 -11.72 15.61
CA GLU A 160 10.65 -11.98 17.04
C GLU A 160 9.41 -11.27 17.60
N LYS A 161 9.19 -10.02 17.18
CA LYS A 161 8.00 -9.27 17.59
C LYS A 161 6.73 -9.91 17.02
N ALA A 162 6.76 -10.33 15.76
CA ALA A 162 5.65 -11.02 15.14
C ALA A 162 5.34 -12.35 15.84
N GLN A 163 6.36 -13.15 16.16
CA GLN A 163 6.21 -14.41 16.88
C GLN A 163 5.60 -14.21 18.27
N SER A 164 6.04 -13.17 19.00
CA SER A 164 5.46 -12.80 20.29
C SER A 164 3.97 -12.44 20.17
N ILE A 165 3.59 -11.70 19.12
CA ILE A 165 2.18 -11.39 18.83
C ILE A 165 1.42 -12.69 18.51
N GLN A 166 1.92 -13.53 17.61
CA GLN A 166 1.28 -14.80 17.23
C GLN A 166 0.96 -15.66 18.45
N LEU A 167 1.93 -15.88 19.34
CA LEU A 167 1.73 -16.71 20.53
C LEU A 167 0.67 -16.11 21.46
N LYS A 168 0.73 -14.79 21.73
CA LYS A 168 -0.26 -14.07 22.54
C LYS A 168 -1.67 -14.22 21.97
N LEU A 169 -1.81 -14.17 20.64
CA LEU A 169 -3.12 -14.22 20.00
C LEU A 169 -3.67 -15.65 19.92
N ILE A 170 -2.84 -16.62 19.56
CA ILE A 170 -3.25 -18.02 19.45
C ILE A 170 -3.70 -18.56 20.81
N SER A 171 -3.03 -18.20 21.90
CA SER A 171 -3.43 -18.61 23.26
C SER A 171 -4.77 -18.01 23.72
N GLN A 172 -5.37 -17.09 22.97
CA GLN A 172 -6.71 -16.56 23.25
C GLN A 172 -7.82 -17.30 22.50
N ILE A 173 -7.49 -18.05 21.44
CA ILE A 173 -8.45 -18.82 20.64
C ILE A 173 -8.55 -20.26 21.14
N TYR A 174 -7.42 -20.85 21.52
CA TYR A 174 -7.33 -22.27 21.86
C TYR A 174 -7.15 -22.47 23.36
N SER A 175 -7.89 -23.44 23.91
CA SER A 175 -7.77 -23.86 25.31
C SER A 175 -6.83 -25.05 25.50
N ASP A 176 -6.57 -25.81 24.42
CA ASP A 176 -5.70 -26.99 24.42
C ASP A 176 -4.26 -26.61 24.02
N ASP A 177 -3.29 -27.04 24.81
CA ASP A 177 -1.87 -26.72 24.61
C ASP A 177 -1.30 -27.29 23.30
N ASP A 178 -1.76 -28.46 22.87
CA ASP A 178 -1.29 -29.08 21.63
C ASP A 178 -1.86 -28.35 20.41
N ASP A 179 -3.10 -27.87 20.48
CA ASP A 179 -3.67 -27.00 19.46
C ASP A 179 -2.94 -25.65 19.37
N VAL A 180 -2.62 -25.04 20.51
CA VAL A 180 -1.80 -23.80 20.56
C VAL A 180 -0.45 -24.03 19.89
N ARG A 181 0.25 -25.12 20.22
CA ARG A 181 1.56 -25.44 19.64
C ARG A 181 1.46 -25.70 18.13
N ALA A 182 0.48 -26.49 17.69
CA ALA A 182 0.29 -26.82 16.28
C ALA A 182 0.00 -25.55 15.46
N ARG A 183 -0.89 -24.68 15.95
CA ARG A 183 -1.20 -23.40 15.31
C ARG A 183 0.00 -22.46 15.31
N ALA A 184 0.71 -22.32 16.44
CA ALA A 184 1.89 -21.47 16.54
C ALA A 184 3.02 -21.92 15.61
N ALA A 185 3.26 -23.23 15.46
CA ALA A 185 4.24 -23.75 14.51
C ALA A 185 3.85 -23.44 13.06
N LYS A 186 2.56 -23.55 12.70
CA LYS A 186 2.07 -23.17 11.37
C LYS A 186 2.28 -21.68 11.10
N GLU A 187 1.98 -20.82 12.07
CA GLU A 187 2.13 -19.38 11.91
C GLU A 187 3.60 -18.93 11.94
N ALA A 188 4.46 -19.59 12.70
CA ALA A 188 5.91 -19.37 12.72
C ALA A 188 6.54 -19.62 11.33
N ARG A 189 6.08 -20.65 10.61
CA ARG A 189 6.49 -20.90 9.21
C ARG A 189 6.21 -19.71 8.30
N ARG A 190 5.00 -19.15 8.41
CA ARG A 190 4.56 -18.05 7.54
C ARG A 190 5.39 -16.78 7.72
N ILE A 191 5.99 -16.61 8.88
CA ILE A 191 6.82 -15.44 9.21
C ILE A 191 8.33 -15.72 9.12
N GLY A 192 8.74 -16.90 8.65
CA GLY A 192 10.16 -17.25 8.52
C GLY A 192 10.89 -17.45 9.85
N ALA A 193 10.16 -17.73 10.94
CA ALA A 193 10.75 -17.99 12.26
C ALA A 193 11.27 -19.43 12.44
N GLU A 194 11.20 -20.27 11.40
CA GLU A 194 11.84 -21.60 11.44
C GLU A 194 13.36 -21.46 11.29
N PHE A 195 14.10 -21.99 12.27
CA PHE A 195 15.55 -22.09 12.19
C PHE A 195 15.93 -22.91 10.96
N THR A 196 16.44 -22.25 9.92
CA THR A 196 17.14 -22.95 8.85
C THR A 196 18.48 -23.40 9.43
N ILE A 197 18.56 -24.63 9.93
CA ILE A 197 19.86 -25.24 10.24
C ILE A 197 20.55 -25.42 8.88
N LYS A 198 21.42 -24.47 8.51
CA LYS A 198 22.41 -24.73 7.47
C LYS A 198 23.36 -25.78 8.03
N ALA A 199 23.21 -27.03 7.59
CA ALA A 199 24.26 -28.02 7.74
C ALA A 199 25.54 -27.44 7.12
N SER A 200 26.57 -27.29 7.94
CA SER A 200 27.92 -26.90 7.52
C SER A 200 28.65 -28.08 6.90
#